data_AF-F9RM08-F1
#
_entry.id   AF-F9RM08-F1
#
_cell.length_a   1.000
_cell.length_b   1.000
_cell.length_c   1.000
_cell.angle_alpha   90.00
_cell.angle_beta   90.00
_cell.angle_gamma   90.00
#
_symmetry.space_group_name_H-M   'P 1'
#
loop_
_entity.id
_entity.type
_entity.pdbx_description
1 polymer ?
#
loop_
_entity_poly.entity_id
_entity_poly.type
_entity_poly.pdbx_seq_one_letter_code
_entity_poly.pdbx_strand_id
1 'polypeptide(L)'
;MSAKSALVTPFLNHNFFYTHPDYTLGSDAKRRVHDYLANQPLFLQDYGQIEQADFAIGFSFGDSDCINLELANIANKVHQIAPSLTLYLQQEIALHASTPRIIIANNQYQTTFDVAKQAQQRQVGKKVLVLAQAWHAKRCIETCQSLGLEVVALKVVNGFPANDPQPWVRNPINWVIKESHRHMATGYEISQKYQLA
;
A
#
# COMPACT_ATOMS: atom_id res chain seq x y z
N MET A 1 20.72 0.00 30.65
CA MET A 1 20.19 -0.31 29.30
C MET A 1 18.69 -0.08 29.34
N SER A 2 18.21 1.05 28.82
CA SER A 2 16.79 1.42 28.82
C SER A 2 16.28 1.31 27.39
N ALA A 3 15.31 0.43 27.17
CA ALA A 3 14.64 0.30 25.88
C ALA A 3 13.85 1.59 25.63
N LYS A 4 14.27 2.36 24.63
CA LYS A 4 13.47 3.48 24.13
C LYS A 4 12.20 2.90 23.51
N SER A 5 11.11 2.98 24.26
CA SER A 5 9.74 2.85 23.76
C SER A 5 9.60 3.73 22.51
N ALA A 6 9.41 3.11 21.35
CA ALA A 6 9.00 3.82 20.15
C ALA A 6 7.66 4.47 20.45
N LEU A 7 7.65 5.79 20.54
CA LEU A 7 6.43 6.58 20.63
C LEU A 7 5.64 6.33 19.36
N VAL A 8 4.59 5.52 19.47
CA VAL A 8 3.52 5.46 18.50
C VAL A 8 2.90 6.84 18.49
N THR A 9 3.16 7.63 17.44
CA THR A 9 2.50 8.91 17.26
C THR A 9 0.99 8.62 17.23
N PRO A 10 0.20 9.12 18.20
CA PRO A 10 -1.23 8.90 18.16
C PRO A 10 -1.78 9.57 16.91
N PHE A 11 -2.75 8.92 16.24
CA PHE A 11 -3.54 9.47 15.14
C PHE A 11 -4.31 10.71 15.64
N LEU A 12 -3.63 11.83 15.86
CA LEU A 12 -4.21 13.04 16.39
C LEU A 12 -4.94 13.78 15.26
N ASN A 13 -6.24 13.97 15.45
CA ASN A 13 -7.15 14.83 14.69
C ASN A 13 -7.53 14.42 13.25
N HIS A 14 -7.82 13.13 13.02
CA HIS A 14 -8.67 12.78 11.87
C HIS A 14 -10.12 12.63 12.33
N ASN A 15 -10.96 13.61 11.97
CA ASN A 15 -12.41 13.44 12.05
C ASN A 15 -12.80 12.41 10.99
N PHE A 16 -12.88 11.14 11.38
CA PHE A 16 -13.39 10.09 10.51
C PHE A 16 -14.88 10.33 10.28
N PHE A 17 -15.26 10.51 9.02
CA PHE A 17 -16.66 10.61 8.65
C PHE A 17 -17.27 9.20 8.68
N TYR A 18 -18.16 8.97 9.63
CA TYR A 18 -19.02 7.80 9.67
C TYR A 18 -20.31 8.16 8.93
N THR A 19 -20.70 7.34 7.96
CA THR A 19 -21.98 7.48 7.26
C THR A 19 -23.14 7.14 8.18
N HIS A 20 -22.95 6.22 9.13
CA HIS A 20 -23.86 5.95 10.23
C HIS A 20 -23.07 5.43 11.46
N PRO A 21 -23.49 5.73 12.71
CA PRO A 21 -22.85 5.16 13.91
C PRO A 21 -22.99 3.64 14.00
N ASP A 22 -24.07 3.09 13.43
CA ASP A 22 -24.42 1.67 13.50
C ASP A 22 -24.59 1.09 12.09
N TYR A 23 -23.56 0.46 11.51
CA TYR A 23 -23.72 -0.41 10.34
C TYR A 23 -23.70 -1.87 10.78
N THR A 24 -24.72 -2.63 10.38
CA THR A 24 -24.88 -4.03 10.78
C THR A 24 -24.26 -4.95 9.73
N LEU A 25 -23.20 -5.66 10.13
CA LEU A 25 -22.64 -6.75 9.33
C LEU A 25 -23.40 -8.06 9.62
N GLY A 26 -23.87 -8.74 8.58
CA GLY A 26 -24.37 -10.11 8.69
C GLY A 26 -23.27 -11.08 9.13
N SER A 27 -23.64 -12.26 9.63
CA SER A 27 -22.72 -13.24 10.23
C SER A 27 -21.54 -13.60 9.32
N ASP A 28 -21.79 -13.80 8.02
CA ASP A 28 -20.73 -14.09 7.05
C ASP A 28 -19.75 -12.93 6.84
N ALA A 29 -20.25 -11.69 6.88
CA ALA A 29 -19.42 -10.50 6.75
C ALA A 29 -18.54 -10.30 7.99
N LYS A 30 -19.10 -10.54 9.19
CA LYS A 30 -18.36 -10.55 10.45
C LYS A 30 -17.23 -11.58 10.44
N ARG A 31 -17.53 -12.81 10.00
CA ARG A 31 -16.53 -13.87 9.85
C ARG A 31 -15.40 -13.43 8.91
N ARG A 32 -15.70 -12.86 7.74
CA ARG A 32 -14.66 -12.39 6.82
C ARG A 32 -13.80 -11.26 7.38
N VAL A 33 -14.40 -10.30 8.09
CA VAL A 33 -13.64 -9.24 8.76
C VAL A 33 -12.72 -9.83 9.82
N HIS A 34 -13.21 -10.77 10.63
CA HIS A 34 -12.41 -11.48 11.61
C HIS A 34 -11.25 -12.24 10.96
N ASP A 35 -11.52 -13.02 9.92
CA ASP A 35 -10.50 -13.79 9.19
C ASP A 35 -9.47 -12.86 8.53
N TYR A 36 -9.89 -11.71 8.02
CA TYR A 36 -8.99 -10.69 7.49
C TYR A 36 -8.07 -10.16 8.60
N LEU A 37 -8.63 -9.70 9.72
CA LEU A 37 -7.83 -9.15 10.84
C LEU A 37 -6.87 -10.18 11.44
N ALA A 38 -7.25 -11.46 11.46
CA ALA A 38 -6.40 -12.54 11.97
C ALA A 38 -5.22 -12.88 11.03
N ASN A 39 -5.39 -12.71 9.72
CA ASN A 39 -4.44 -13.23 8.72
C ASN A 39 -3.74 -12.14 7.88
N GLN A 40 -4.12 -10.87 8.03
CA GLN A 40 -3.61 -9.75 7.24
C GLN A 40 -2.92 -8.73 8.15
N PRO A 41 -1.66 -9.01 8.58
CA PRO A 41 -0.91 -8.07 9.39
C PRO A 41 -0.66 -6.78 8.60
N LEU A 42 -0.92 -5.64 9.25
CA LEU A 42 -0.47 -4.35 8.76
C LEU A 42 1.05 -4.26 8.94
N PHE A 43 1.76 -4.03 7.85
CA PHE A 43 3.20 -3.77 7.92
C PHE A 43 3.41 -2.33 8.35
N LEU A 44 3.55 -2.10 9.66
CA LEU A 44 3.71 -0.75 10.22
C LEU A 44 5.17 -0.26 10.24
N GLN A 45 6.12 -1.14 9.91
CA GLN A 45 7.55 -0.86 9.99
C GLN A 45 8.28 -1.39 8.75
N ASP A 46 9.36 -0.70 8.41
CA ASP A 46 10.34 -1.15 7.42
C ASP A 46 10.96 -2.48 7.85
N TYR A 47 11.38 -3.29 6.86
CA TYR A 47 12.22 -4.44 7.11
C TYR A 47 13.20 -4.68 5.95
N GLY A 48 14.20 -5.51 6.20
CA GLY A 48 15.20 -5.90 5.21
C GLY A 48 16.23 -4.80 4.93
N GLN A 49 17.24 -5.15 4.13
CA GLN A 49 18.34 -4.27 3.76
C GLN A 49 18.23 -3.88 2.29
N ILE A 50 18.47 -2.60 1.96
CA ILE A 50 18.30 -2.06 0.61
C ILE A 50 19.28 -2.74 -0.36
N GLU A 51 20.49 -3.01 0.13
CA GLU A 51 21.64 -3.56 -0.59
C GLU A 51 21.42 -5.01 -1.03
N GLN A 52 20.41 -5.70 -0.47
CA GLN A 52 20.06 -7.06 -0.86
C GLN A 52 19.16 -7.12 -2.09
N ALA A 53 18.57 -6.00 -2.49
CA ALA A 53 17.65 -5.93 -3.61
C ALA A 53 18.40 -5.71 -4.94
N ASP A 54 17.93 -6.38 -6.00
CA ASP A 54 18.39 -6.17 -7.37
C ASP A 54 17.73 -4.90 -7.95
N PHE A 55 16.49 -4.60 -7.53
CA PHE A 55 15.71 -3.43 -7.95
C PHE A 55 14.62 -3.09 -6.92
N ALA A 56 14.00 -1.93 -7.07
CA ALA A 56 12.86 -1.51 -6.24
C ALA A 56 11.58 -1.30 -7.07
N ILE A 57 10.42 -1.56 -6.47
CA ILE A 57 9.10 -1.22 -7.03
C ILE A 57 8.34 -0.33 -6.04
N GLY A 58 7.84 0.81 -6.52
CA GLY A 58 6.92 1.66 -5.77
C GLY A 58 5.49 1.55 -6.27
N PHE A 59 4.57 1.20 -5.36
CA PHE A 59 3.14 1.01 -5.65
C PHE A 59 2.31 2.18 -5.14
N SER A 60 1.54 2.79 -6.03
CA SER A 60 0.50 3.76 -5.67
C SER A 60 -0.87 3.07 -5.66
N PHE A 61 -1.80 3.63 -4.88
CA PHE A 61 -3.20 3.22 -4.85
C PHE A 61 -4.15 4.34 -5.24
N GLY A 62 -3.69 5.28 -6.07
CA GLY A 62 -4.49 6.35 -6.69
C GLY A 62 -4.16 7.74 -6.17
N ASP A 63 -5.17 8.62 -6.15
CA ASP A 63 -5.05 10.08 -5.97
C ASP A 63 -4.74 10.55 -4.53
N SER A 64 -4.23 9.67 -3.67
CA SER A 64 -3.76 10.08 -2.35
C SER A 64 -2.41 10.78 -2.47
N ASP A 65 -2.42 12.01 -3.00
CA ASP A 65 -1.21 12.81 -3.28
C ASP A 65 -0.24 12.91 -2.10
N CYS A 66 -0.77 13.03 -0.87
CA CYS A 66 0.07 13.05 0.33
C CYS A 66 0.88 11.74 0.49
N ILE A 67 0.23 10.59 0.29
CA ILE A 67 0.88 9.28 0.35
C ILE A 67 1.86 9.10 -0.82
N ASN A 68 1.49 9.54 -2.02
CA ASN A 68 2.38 9.47 -3.20
C ASN A 68 3.64 10.32 -3.00
N LEU A 69 3.51 11.51 -2.40
CA LEU A 69 4.65 12.36 -2.04
C LEU A 69 5.54 11.71 -0.97
N GLU A 70 4.95 11.09 0.06
CA GLU A 70 5.71 10.37 1.07
C GLU A 70 6.46 9.17 0.48
N LEU A 71 5.81 8.39 -0.41
CA LEU A 71 6.44 7.29 -1.14
C LEU A 71 7.58 7.78 -2.05
N ALA A 72 7.41 8.92 -2.71
CA ALA A 72 8.46 9.54 -3.51
C ALA A 72 9.66 9.98 -2.66
N ASN A 73 9.40 10.52 -1.46
CA ASN A 73 10.46 10.85 -0.52
C ASN A 73 11.23 9.62 -0.04
N ILE A 74 10.54 8.49 0.19
CA ILE A 74 11.20 7.22 0.47
C ILE A 74 12.05 6.77 -0.73
N ALA A 75 11.52 6.85 -1.96
CA ALA A 75 12.26 6.48 -3.16
C ALA A 75 13.54 7.31 -3.33
N ASN A 76 13.47 8.63 -3.08
CA ASN A 76 14.63 9.52 -3.11
C ASN A 76 15.69 9.10 -2.06
N LYS A 77 15.26 8.75 -0.84
CA LYS A 77 16.17 8.25 0.21
C LYS A 77 16.81 6.91 -0.17
N VAL A 78 16.05 6.00 -0.77
CA VAL A 78 16.58 4.71 -1.26
C VAL A 78 17.65 4.95 -2.32
N HIS A 79 17.43 5.86 -3.27
CA HIS A 79 18.45 6.20 -4.26
C HIS A 79 19.70 6.84 -3.66
N GLN A 80 19.57 7.69 -2.64
CA GLN A 80 20.71 8.26 -1.94
C GLN A 80 21.59 7.19 -1.27
N ILE A 81 20.96 6.13 -0.74
CA ILE A 81 21.66 5.01 -0.09
C ILE A 81 22.27 4.07 -1.14
N ALA A 82 21.52 3.74 -2.19
CA ALA A 82 21.93 2.83 -3.25
C ALA A 82 21.69 3.45 -4.64
N PRO A 83 22.60 4.33 -5.13
CA PRO A 83 22.40 5.07 -6.38
C PRO A 83 22.30 4.18 -7.63
N SER A 84 22.88 2.98 -7.59
CA SER A 84 22.82 2.00 -8.67
C SER A 84 21.54 1.15 -8.66
N LEU A 85 20.73 1.20 -7.60
CA LEU A 85 19.50 0.42 -7.51
C LEU A 85 18.46 1.00 -8.48
N THR A 86 17.98 0.18 -9.39
CA THR A 86 16.97 0.62 -10.36
C THR A 86 15.62 0.77 -9.66
N LEU A 87 15.00 1.95 -9.78
CA LEU A 87 13.71 2.26 -9.19
C LEU A 87 12.60 2.20 -10.25
N TYR A 88 11.69 1.25 -10.12
CA TYR A 88 10.46 1.20 -10.92
C TYR A 88 9.32 1.83 -10.13
N LEU A 89 8.90 3.03 -10.50
CA LEU A 89 7.88 3.77 -9.78
C LEU A 89 6.62 3.87 -10.62
N GLN A 90 5.47 3.53 -10.02
CA GLN A 90 4.18 3.85 -10.60
C GLN A 90 4.05 5.37 -10.81
N GLN A 91 3.38 5.77 -11.89
CA GLN A 91 3.36 7.16 -12.36
C GLN A 91 3.00 8.17 -11.27
N GLU A 92 2.04 7.89 -10.40
CA GLU A 92 1.60 8.83 -9.35
C GLU A 92 2.72 9.15 -8.35
N ILE A 93 3.53 8.15 -7.97
CA ILE A 93 4.73 8.37 -7.14
C ILE A 93 5.82 9.05 -7.97
N ALA A 94 5.98 8.62 -9.22
CA ALA A 94 6.98 9.13 -10.12
C ALA A 94 6.80 10.63 -10.37
N LEU A 95 5.59 11.19 -10.36
CA LEU A 95 5.36 12.63 -10.52
C LEU A 95 6.06 13.47 -9.43
N HIS A 96 6.20 12.94 -8.22
CA HIS A 96 6.79 13.66 -7.08
C HIS A 96 8.27 13.33 -6.83
N ALA A 97 8.79 12.26 -7.45
CA ALA A 97 10.17 11.82 -7.25
C ALA A 97 11.17 12.71 -8.03
N SER A 98 12.29 13.06 -7.38
CA SER A 98 13.38 13.82 -8.01
C SER A 98 14.54 12.91 -8.45
N THR A 99 14.54 11.67 -7.98
CA THR A 99 15.54 10.64 -8.33
C THR A 99 15.37 10.07 -9.75
N PRO A 100 16.45 9.64 -10.42
CA PRO A 100 16.38 8.75 -11.57
C PRO A 100 15.49 7.52 -11.28
N ARG A 101 14.61 7.20 -12.23
CA ARG A 101 13.59 6.14 -12.11
C ARG A 101 13.08 5.69 -13.47
N ILE A 102 12.61 4.46 -13.53
CA ILE A 102 11.79 3.95 -14.64
C ILE A 102 10.33 4.13 -14.25
N ILE A 103 9.59 4.84 -15.09
CA ILE A 103 8.17 5.12 -14.85
C ILE A 103 7.34 3.94 -15.37
N ILE A 104 6.49 3.41 -14.50
CA ILE A 104 5.41 2.50 -14.87
C ILE A 104 4.15 3.34 -15.04
N ALA A 105 3.80 3.65 -16.28
CA ALA A 105 2.67 4.50 -16.64
C ALA A 105 1.57 3.70 -17.34
N ASN A 106 0.33 4.14 -17.16
CA ASN A 106 -0.82 3.69 -17.93
C ASN A 106 -1.91 4.76 -17.92
N ASN A 107 -2.57 4.95 -19.05
CA ASN A 107 -3.69 5.87 -19.19
C ASN A 107 -5.00 5.29 -18.62
N GLN A 108 -4.98 4.01 -18.22
CA GLN A 108 -6.08 3.30 -17.57
C GLN A 108 -5.68 2.86 -16.16
N TYR A 109 -6.68 2.49 -15.36
CA TYR A 109 -6.48 1.93 -14.02
C TYR A 109 -5.47 0.77 -14.04
N GLN A 110 -4.48 0.81 -13.16
CA GLN A 110 -3.50 -0.25 -12.98
C GLN A 110 -3.74 -0.98 -11.68
N THR A 111 -3.79 -2.30 -11.74
CA THR A 111 -3.74 -3.13 -10.53
C THR A 111 -2.30 -3.24 -10.02
N THR A 112 -2.15 -3.64 -8.75
CA THR A 112 -0.83 -4.00 -8.19
C THR A 112 -0.13 -5.07 -9.04
N PHE A 113 -0.90 -5.98 -9.65
CA PHE A 113 -0.38 -7.03 -10.52
C PHE A 113 0.21 -6.45 -11.81
N ASP A 114 -0.49 -5.50 -12.45
CA ASP A 114 -0.01 -4.87 -13.68
C ASP A 114 1.32 -4.14 -13.45
N VAL A 115 1.42 -3.42 -12.33
CA VAL A 115 2.64 -2.68 -11.94
C VAL A 115 3.79 -3.66 -11.69
N ALA A 116 3.57 -4.68 -10.86
CA ALA A 116 4.60 -5.67 -10.53
C ALA A 116 5.06 -6.45 -11.78
N LYS A 117 4.12 -6.80 -12.68
CA LYS A 117 4.41 -7.51 -13.93
C LYS A 117 5.25 -6.66 -14.88
N GLN A 118 4.93 -5.37 -15.03
CA GLN A 118 5.73 -4.47 -15.87
C GLN A 118 7.16 -4.29 -15.34
N ALA A 119 7.34 -4.17 -14.03
CA ALA A 119 8.67 -4.14 -13.43
C ALA A 119 9.43 -5.45 -13.69
N GLN A 120 8.78 -6.58 -13.42
CA GLN A 120 9.35 -7.93 -13.56
C GLN A 120 9.83 -8.22 -15.00
N GLN A 121 9.12 -7.74 -16.01
CA GLN A 121 9.48 -7.92 -17.43
C GLN A 121 10.69 -7.09 -17.88
N ARG A 122 11.03 -6.02 -17.16
CA ARG A 122 12.06 -5.05 -17.55
C ARG A 122 13.34 -5.14 -16.72
N GLN A 123 13.28 -5.79 -15.57
CA GLN A 123 14.36 -5.86 -14.60
C GLN A 123 15.29 -7.06 -14.84
N VAL A 124 16.47 -7.00 -14.23
CA VAL A 124 17.42 -8.11 -14.14
C VAL A 124 17.55 -8.50 -12.68
N GLY A 125 17.31 -9.78 -12.37
CA GLY A 125 17.32 -10.29 -11.00
C GLY A 125 15.95 -10.82 -10.56
N LYS A 126 15.81 -11.04 -9.25
CA LYS A 126 14.56 -11.50 -8.61
C LYS A 126 14.32 -10.84 -7.26
N LYS A 127 15.36 -10.32 -6.60
CA LYS A 127 15.27 -9.72 -5.27
C LYS A 127 14.74 -8.31 -5.40
N VAL A 128 13.60 -8.05 -4.79
CA VAL A 128 12.90 -6.78 -4.92
C VAL A 128 12.76 -6.09 -3.57
N LEU A 129 13.01 -4.78 -3.58
CA LEU A 129 12.61 -3.87 -2.52
C LEU A 129 11.24 -3.28 -2.85
N VAL A 130 10.28 -3.40 -1.94
CA VAL A 130 8.93 -2.85 -2.11
C VAL A 130 8.83 -1.51 -1.39
N LEU A 131 8.32 -0.48 -2.08
CA LEU A 131 7.84 0.77 -1.49
C LEU A 131 6.31 0.76 -1.52
N ALA A 132 5.68 0.79 -0.36
CA ALA A 132 4.23 0.72 -0.27
C ALA A 132 3.68 1.46 0.95
N GLN A 133 2.39 1.81 0.90
CA GLN A 133 1.65 2.23 2.07
C GLN A 133 1.37 1.03 2.99
N ALA A 134 1.41 1.20 4.31
CA ALA A 134 1.23 0.14 5.30
C ALA A 134 -0.02 -0.71 5.07
N TRP A 135 -1.14 -0.04 4.77
CA TRP A 135 -2.44 -0.63 4.48
C TRP A 135 -2.43 -1.53 3.23
N HIS A 136 -1.50 -1.33 2.32
CA HIS A 136 -1.44 -2.08 1.06
C HIS A 136 -0.19 -2.95 0.90
N ALA A 137 0.77 -2.84 1.82
CA ALA A 137 2.08 -3.48 1.74
C ALA A 137 1.98 -5.00 1.58
N LYS A 138 1.11 -5.69 2.33
CA LYS A 138 0.93 -7.15 2.21
C LYS A 138 0.53 -7.56 0.80
N ARG A 139 -0.45 -6.86 0.21
CA ARG A 139 -0.89 -7.08 -1.16
C ARG A 139 0.25 -6.88 -2.15
N CYS A 140 1.04 -5.81 -2.01
CA CYS A 140 2.20 -5.55 -2.85
C CYS A 140 3.21 -6.70 -2.77
N ILE A 141 3.52 -7.15 -1.55
CA ILE A 141 4.47 -8.24 -1.29
C ILE A 141 3.98 -9.55 -1.94
N GLU A 142 2.75 -9.97 -1.64
CA GLU A 142 2.18 -11.22 -2.15
C GLU A 142 2.05 -11.20 -3.68
N THR A 143 1.74 -10.04 -4.27
CA THR A 143 1.69 -9.88 -5.73
C THR A 143 3.07 -10.07 -6.36
N CYS A 144 4.10 -9.43 -5.81
CA CYS A 144 5.48 -9.65 -6.25
C CYS A 144 5.88 -11.12 -6.14
N GLN A 145 5.58 -11.76 -5.00
CA GLN A 145 5.87 -13.18 -4.76
C GLN A 145 5.15 -14.09 -5.76
N SER A 146 3.88 -13.82 -6.07
CA SER A 146 3.10 -14.58 -7.05
C SER A 146 3.69 -14.53 -8.47
N LEU A 147 4.46 -13.47 -8.77
CA LEU A 147 5.17 -13.28 -10.04
C LEU A 147 6.60 -13.85 -10.01
N GLY A 148 6.98 -14.53 -8.92
CA GLY A 148 8.29 -15.16 -8.75
C GLY A 148 9.39 -14.21 -8.29
N LEU A 149 9.05 -13.01 -7.80
CA LEU A 149 10.00 -12.09 -7.18
C LEU A 149 10.20 -12.43 -5.70
N GLU A 150 11.43 -12.32 -5.22
CA GLU A 150 11.80 -12.48 -3.81
C GLU A 150 11.78 -11.11 -3.13
N VAL A 151 10.78 -10.83 -2.29
CA VAL A 151 10.73 -9.56 -1.56
C VAL A 151 11.71 -9.61 -0.38
N VAL A 152 12.85 -8.93 -0.53
CA VAL A 152 13.93 -8.93 0.47
C VAL A 152 13.88 -7.73 1.41
N ALA A 153 13.15 -6.68 1.02
CA ALA A 153 13.02 -5.48 1.81
C ALA A 153 11.67 -4.77 1.56
N LEU A 154 11.19 -4.08 2.58
CA LEU A 154 10.04 -3.19 2.53
C LEU A 154 10.42 -1.84 3.12
N LYS A 155 10.06 -0.77 2.43
CA LYS A 155 10.01 0.58 2.98
C LYS A 155 8.58 1.07 2.96
N VAL A 156 8.08 1.47 4.12
CA VAL A 156 6.65 1.64 4.33
C VAL A 156 6.28 3.06 4.73
N VAL A 157 5.21 3.57 4.13
CA VAL A 157 4.53 4.78 4.58
C VAL A 157 3.40 4.38 5.53
N ASN A 158 3.50 4.75 6.80
CA ASN A 158 2.45 4.55 7.80
C ASN A 158 1.41 5.70 7.79
N GLY A 159 1.00 6.11 6.59
CA GLY A 159 -0.07 7.08 6.38
C GLY A 159 -1.37 6.37 6.05
N PHE A 160 -2.49 6.94 6.46
CA PHE A 160 -3.83 6.52 6.02
C PHE A 160 -4.31 7.48 4.92
N PRO A 161 -4.98 7.02 3.84
CA PRO A 161 -5.32 7.86 2.71
C PRO A 161 -6.55 8.71 3.03
N ALA A 162 -6.36 9.75 3.84
CA ALA A 162 -7.44 10.62 4.31
C ALA A 162 -8.13 11.40 3.18
N ASN A 163 -7.51 11.50 2.01
CA ASN A 163 -8.03 12.14 0.81
C ASN A 163 -8.45 11.14 -0.29
N ASP A 164 -8.63 9.85 0.04
CA ASP A 164 -9.05 8.83 -0.93
C ASP A 164 -10.26 9.30 -1.77
N PRO A 165 -10.28 9.13 -3.10
CA PRO A 165 -11.38 9.61 -3.94
C PRO A 165 -12.75 9.03 -3.55
N GLN A 166 -12.79 7.90 -2.83
CA GLN A 166 -14.01 7.32 -2.26
C GLN A 166 -14.16 7.79 -0.81
N PRO A 167 -15.02 8.80 -0.49
CA PRO A 167 -15.05 9.39 0.85
C PRO A 167 -15.31 8.39 1.98
N TRP A 168 -16.11 7.35 1.70
CA TRP A 168 -16.43 6.32 2.67
C TRP A 168 -15.25 5.43 3.07
N VAL A 169 -14.22 5.25 2.22
CA VAL A 169 -13.03 4.45 2.57
C VAL A 169 -11.98 5.27 3.31
N ARG A 170 -12.21 6.58 3.50
CA ARG A 170 -11.41 7.45 4.38
C ARG A 170 -11.67 7.15 5.87
N ASN A 171 -12.27 6.01 6.17
CA ASN A 171 -12.46 5.47 7.51
C ASN A 171 -11.76 4.09 7.58
N PRO A 172 -10.84 3.87 8.54
CA PRO A 172 -10.11 2.62 8.66
C PRO A 172 -10.99 1.38 8.78
N ILE A 173 -12.16 1.48 9.44
CA ILE A 173 -13.06 0.34 9.57
C ILE A 173 -13.71 0.00 8.24
N ASN A 174 -14.18 1.02 7.50
CA ASN A 174 -14.74 0.82 6.17
C ASN A 174 -13.71 0.28 5.19
N TRP A 175 -12.45 0.70 5.33
CA TRP A 175 -11.34 0.15 4.57
C TRP A 175 -11.14 -1.35 4.87
N VAL A 176 -11.18 -1.76 6.14
CA VAL A 176 -11.09 -3.18 6.53
C VAL A 176 -12.27 -3.99 5.97
N ILE A 177 -13.48 -3.42 6.01
CA ILE A 177 -14.66 -4.06 5.42
C ILE A 177 -14.49 -4.22 3.91
N LYS A 178 -14.00 -3.20 3.20
CA LYS A 178 -13.71 -3.26 1.76
C LYS A 178 -12.70 -4.36 1.45
N GLU A 179 -11.54 -4.35 2.10
CA GLU A 179 -10.47 -5.29 1.78
C GLU A 179 -10.80 -6.74 2.20
N SER A 180 -11.56 -6.95 3.28
CA SER A 180 -12.05 -8.29 3.66
C SER A 180 -13.04 -8.90 2.65
N HIS A 181 -13.66 -8.08 1.79
CA HIS A 181 -14.67 -8.52 0.82
C HIS A 181 -14.20 -8.44 -0.65
N ARG A 182 -12.98 -7.96 -0.92
CA ARG A 182 -12.48 -7.65 -2.27
C ARG A 182 -12.47 -8.81 -3.27
N HIS A 183 -12.46 -10.06 -2.78
CA HIS A 183 -12.47 -11.26 -3.62
C HIS A 183 -13.89 -11.62 -4.10
N MET A 184 -14.91 -11.05 -3.47
CA MET A 184 -16.32 -11.35 -3.74
C MET A 184 -17.01 -10.28 -4.58
N ALA A 185 -16.59 -9.03 -4.44
CA ALA A 185 -17.29 -7.88 -4.97
C ALA A 185 -16.35 -6.68 -5.14
N THR A 186 -16.72 -5.78 -6.04
CA THR A 186 -16.09 -4.48 -6.22
C THR A 186 -16.34 -3.56 -5.02
N GLY A 187 -15.53 -2.52 -4.87
CA GLY A 187 -15.72 -1.53 -3.80
C GLY A 187 -17.09 -0.84 -3.83
N TYR A 188 -17.64 -0.62 -5.03
CA TYR A 188 -18.98 -0.05 -5.21
C TYR A 188 -20.08 -0.98 -4.69
N GLU A 189 -20.04 -2.26 -5.06
CA GLU A 189 -21.00 -3.26 -4.60
C GLU A 189 -20.94 -3.46 -3.08
N ILE A 190 -19.74 -3.43 -2.49
CA ILE A 190 -19.54 -3.51 -1.04
C ILE A 190 -20.15 -2.29 -0.34
N SER A 191 -19.88 -1.09 -0.86
CA SER A 191 -20.40 0.17 -0.33
C SER A 191 -21.93 0.19 -0.30
N GLN A 192 -22.58 -0.21 -1.40
CA GLN A 192 -24.04 -0.30 -1.49
C GLN A 192 -24.61 -1.36 -0.54
N LYS A 193 -23.99 -2.54 -0.50
CA LYS A 193 -24.46 -3.68 0.31
C LYS A 193 -24.48 -3.36 1.81
N TYR A 194 -23.50 -2.61 2.30
CA TYR A 194 -23.36 -2.30 3.73
C TYR A 194 -23.69 -0.84 4.06
N GLN A 195 -24.26 -0.09 3.11
CA GLN A 195 -24.65 1.32 3.28
C GLN A 195 -23.52 2.18 3.84
N LEU A 196 -22.33 2.01 3.26
CA LEU A 196 -21.11 2.65 3.77
C LEU A 196 -20.89 4.05 3.18
N ALA A 197 -21.60 4.42 2.11
CA ALA A 197 -21.53 5.72 1.43
C ALA A 197 -22.73 6.61 1.74
#